data_AF-A0A2J8K9B0-F1
#
_entry.id   AF-A0A2J8K9B0-F1
#
_cell.length_a   1.000
_cell.length_b   1.000
_cell.length_c   1.000
_cell.angle_alpha   90.00
_cell.angle_beta   90.00
_cell.angle_gamma   90.00
#
_symmetry.space_group_name_H-M   'P 1'
#
loop_
_entity.id
_entity.type
_entity.pdbx_description
1 polymer ?
#
loop_
_entity_poly.entity_id
_entity_poly.type
_entity_poly.pdbx_seq_one_letter_code
_entity_poly.pdbx_strand_id
1 'polypeptide(L)'
;RKIQDHQVVINCAIPKGLKYNQATQTFHQWRDARQVYGLNFGSKEDANVFASAMMHALEVLNSQETGPTLPRQNSQLPAQVQNGPSQEELEIQRRQLQEQQRQKELERERLERERMERERLERERLERERLERERLEQEQLERERQERERQERLERQERLDRERQERQERERLERLERERQERERQEQLEREQLEWERERRISSAGKKFTNSSVFLYLSLDDVSCAVTC
;
A
#
# COMPACT_ATOMS: atom_id res chain seq x y z
N ARG A 1 -7.41 -41.71 -5.19
CA ARG A 1 -8.73 -41.44 -5.83
C ARG A 1 -9.31 -42.77 -6.33
N LYS A 2 -10.25 -43.35 -5.58
CA LYS A 2 -11.35 -44.22 -6.06
C LYS A 2 -12.40 -44.19 -4.95
N ILE A 3 -13.06 -43.03 -4.83
CA ILE A 3 -14.28 -42.85 -4.03
C ILE A 3 -15.39 -42.82 -5.07
N GLN A 4 -15.76 -43.98 -5.58
CA GLN A 4 -16.94 -44.15 -6.43
C GLN A 4 -17.10 -45.65 -6.59
N ASP A 5 -17.77 -46.20 -5.59
CA ASP A 5 -18.74 -47.30 -5.62
C ASP A 5 -18.85 -47.77 -4.16
N HIS A 6 -20.05 -47.80 -3.59
CA HIS A 6 -20.28 -48.33 -2.23
C HIS A 6 -20.16 -49.87 -2.23
N GLN A 7 -19.24 -50.39 -3.02
CA GLN A 7 -18.95 -51.79 -3.17
C GLN A 7 -18.15 -52.23 -1.94
N VAL A 8 -18.63 -53.29 -1.29
CA VAL A 8 -17.92 -53.92 -0.19
C VAL A 8 -16.64 -54.55 -0.74
N VAL A 9 -15.51 -53.89 -0.52
CA VAL A 9 -14.20 -54.34 -1.03
C VAL A 9 -13.53 -55.37 -0.10
N ILE A 10 -13.95 -55.42 1.17
CA ILE A 10 -13.45 -56.36 2.18
C ILE A 10 -14.62 -56.74 3.09
N ASN A 11 -14.95 -58.02 3.14
CA ASN A 11 -15.89 -58.62 4.10
C ASN A 11 -15.19 -59.79 4.79
N CYS A 12 -14.66 -59.56 5.99
CA CYS A 12 -13.86 -60.53 6.72
C CYS A 12 -14.32 -60.59 8.18
N ALA A 13 -14.55 -61.81 8.68
CA ALA A 13 -14.86 -62.03 10.09
C ALA A 13 -13.62 -61.82 10.96
N ILE A 14 -13.82 -61.36 12.20
CA ILE A 14 -12.74 -61.18 13.18
C ILE A 14 -12.84 -62.33 14.19
N PRO A 15 -12.09 -63.45 13.99
CA PRO A 15 -12.10 -64.55 14.94
C PRO A 15 -11.35 -64.21 16.24
N LYS A 16 -11.70 -64.92 17.31
CA LYS A 16 -10.97 -64.90 18.58
C LYS A 16 -9.49 -65.28 18.32
N GLY A 17 -8.57 -64.53 18.93
CA GLY A 17 -7.13 -64.73 18.74
C GLY A 17 -6.57 -64.29 17.38
N LEU A 18 -7.34 -63.54 16.57
CA LEU A 18 -6.81 -62.91 15.36
C LEU A 18 -5.61 -62.03 15.69
N LYS A 19 -4.55 -62.17 14.89
CA LYS A 19 -3.30 -61.42 15.06
C LYS A 19 -3.36 -60.13 14.25
N TYR A 20 -3.68 -59.05 14.94
CA TYR A 20 -3.64 -57.71 14.40
C TYR A 20 -2.24 -57.09 14.55
N ASN A 21 -1.70 -56.50 13.50
CA ASN A 21 -0.38 -55.88 13.49
C ASN A 21 -0.42 -54.48 12.85
N GLN A 22 0.02 -53.47 13.59
CA GLN A 22 0.21 -52.10 13.11
C GLN A 22 1.62 -51.97 12.51
N ALA A 23 1.79 -52.47 11.28
CA ALA A 23 3.11 -52.58 10.65
C ALA A 23 3.78 -51.21 10.40
N THR A 24 3.00 -50.18 10.10
CA THR A 24 3.47 -48.78 10.13
C THR A 24 2.38 -47.88 10.71
N GLN A 25 2.69 -46.58 10.86
CA GLN A 25 1.77 -45.57 11.40
C GLN A 25 0.47 -45.39 10.60
N THR A 26 0.43 -45.81 9.33
CA THR A 26 -0.77 -45.75 8.49
C THR A 26 -1.05 -47.05 7.75
N PHE A 27 -0.29 -48.13 8.03
CA PHE A 27 -0.48 -49.41 7.37
C PHE A 27 -0.64 -50.53 8.39
N HIS A 28 -1.86 -51.08 8.48
CA HIS A 28 -2.19 -52.14 9.42
C HIS A 28 -2.52 -53.42 8.66
N GLN A 29 -2.14 -54.56 9.22
CA GLN A 29 -2.34 -55.87 8.59
C GLN A 29 -2.78 -56.92 9.59
N TRP A 30 -3.51 -57.92 9.11
CA TRP A 30 -3.83 -59.12 9.87
C TRP A 30 -3.82 -60.32 8.95
N ARG A 31 -3.67 -61.50 9.55
CA ARG A 31 -3.60 -62.76 8.83
C ARG A 31 -4.78 -63.64 9.24
N ASP A 32 -5.43 -64.19 8.24
CA ASP A 32 -6.32 -65.33 8.36
C ASP A 32 -5.60 -66.60 7.83
N ALA A 33 -6.19 -67.78 7.97
CA ALA A 33 -5.59 -69.07 7.67
C ALA A 33 -4.98 -69.19 6.26
N ARG A 34 -5.41 -68.36 5.30
CA ARG A 34 -4.94 -68.39 3.91
C ARG A 34 -4.58 -67.04 3.30
N GLN A 35 -4.91 -65.93 3.95
CA GLN A 35 -4.79 -64.60 3.35
C GLN A 35 -4.27 -63.57 4.35
N VAL A 36 -3.47 -62.65 3.86
CA VAL A 36 -3.06 -61.46 4.60
C VAL A 36 -3.85 -60.29 4.08
N TYR A 37 -4.56 -59.62 4.98
CA TYR A 37 -5.26 -58.38 4.70
C TYR A 37 -4.38 -57.23 5.15
N GLY A 38 -4.36 -56.16 4.36
CA GLY A 38 -3.65 -54.92 4.66
C GLY A 38 -4.54 -53.72 4.34
N LEU A 39 -4.59 -52.76 5.26
CA LEU A 39 -5.27 -51.50 5.10
C LEU A 39 -4.25 -50.36 5.16
N ASN A 40 -4.36 -49.44 4.21
CA ASN A 40 -3.60 -48.19 4.22
C ASN A 40 -4.56 -47.03 4.50
N PHE A 41 -4.28 -46.27 5.55
CA PHE A 41 -5.08 -45.16 6.01
C PHE A 41 -4.57 -43.84 5.42
N GLY A 42 -5.49 -42.92 5.12
CA GLY A 42 -5.14 -41.59 4.61
C GLY A 42 -4.46 -40.69 5.63
N SER A 43 -4.62 -40.99 6.92
CA SER A 43 -4.02 -40.25 8.03
C SER A 43 -3.61 -41.20 9.16
N LYS A 44 -2.69 -40.73 10.02
CA LYS A 44 -2.29 -41.43 11.24
C LYS A 44 -3.45 -41.49 12.23
N GLU A 45 -4.23 -40.43 12.29
CA GLU A 45 -5.32 -40.25 13.23
C GLU A 45 -6.41 -41.29 12.96
N ASP A 46 -6.80 -41.48 11.69
CA ASP A 46 -7.76 -42.52 11.29
C ASP A 46 -7.25 -43.93 11.57
N ALA A 47 -5.95 -44.17 11.34
CA ALA A 47 -5.32 -45.44 11.64
C ALA A 47 -5.42 -45.78 13.14
N ASN A 48 -5.15 -44.81 14.02
CA ASN A 48 -5.22 -44.98 15.47
C ASN A 48 -6.65 -45.25 15.96
N VAL A 49 -7.63 -44.55 15.41
CA VAL A 49 -9.06 -44.77 15.74
C VAL A 49 -9.46 -46.20 15.37
N PHE A 50 -9.11 -46.65 14.15
CA PHE A 50 -9.41 -48.01 13.72
C PHE A 50 -8.68 -49.07 14.55
N ALA A 51 -7.41 -48.85 14.88
CA ALA A 51 -6.64 -49.76 15.72
C ALA A 51 -7.25 -49.93 17.10
N SER A 52 -7.70 -48.83 17.72
CA SER A 52 -8.33 -48.84 19.04
C SER A 52 -9.63 -49.65 19.02
N ALA A 53 -10.46 -49.45 17.99
CA ALA A 53 -11.69 -50.23 17.82
C ALA A 53 -11.42 -51.73 17.57
N MET A 54 -10.42 -52.05 16.74
CA MET A 54 -10.04 -53.43 16.45
C MET A 54 -9.49 -54.15 17.70
N MET A 55 -8.61 -53.51 18.46
CA MET A 55 -8.07 -54.07 19.70
C MET A 55 -9.17 -54.32 20.73
N HIS A 56 -10.09 -53.36 20.88
CA HIS A 56 -11.25 -53.51 21.77
C HIS A 56 -12.18 -54.67 21.35
N ALA A 57 -12.44 -54.82 20.04
CA ALA A 57 -13.24 -55.94 19.54
C ALA A 57 -12.57 -57.30 19.85
N LEU A 58 -11.26 -57.40 19.68
CA LEU A 58 -10.50 -58.61 20.01
C LEU A 58 -10.51 -58.91 21.51
N GLU A 59 -10.42 -57.89 22.36
CA GLU A 59 -10.50 -58.02 23.82
C GLU A 59 -11.86 -58.58 24.25
N VAL A 60 -12.96 -58.01 23.74
CA VAL A 60 -14.33 -58.48 24.03
C VAL A 60 -14.52 -59.93 23.60
N LEU A 61 -14.03 -60.31 22.41
CA LEU A 61 -14.10 -61.68 21.91
C LEU A 61 -13.26 -62.66 22.75
N ASN A 62 -12.15 -62.19 23.32
CA ASN A 62 -11.31 -63.00 24.19
C ASN A 62 -11.96 -63.22 25.58
N SER A 63 -12.64 -62.21 26.11
CA SER A 63 -13.23 -62.20 27.46
C SER A 63 -14.59 -62.91 27.58
N GLN A 64 -15.23 -63.28 26.47
CA GLN A 64 -16.54 -63.98 26.50
C GLN A 64 -16.48 -65.45 26.97
N GLU A 65 -15.33 -65.95 27.44
CA GLU A 65 -15.16 -67.32 27.94
C GLU A 65 -15.15 -67.41 29.47
N THR A 66 -16.04 -66.68 30.15
CA THR A 66 -16.32 -66.89 31.57
C THR A 66 -17.83 -67.04 31.80
N GLY A 67 -18.35 -68.24 31.51
CA GLY A 67 -19.54 -68.73 32.20
C GLY A 67 -19.18 -69.12 33.65
N PRO A 68 -20.08 -68.98 34.64
CA PRO A 68 -19.74 -69.18 36.03
C PRO A 68 -19.81 -70.67 36.42
N THR A 69 -18.65 -71.33 36.59
CA THR A 69 -18.54 -72.55 37.41
C THR A 69 -17.09 -72.80 37.87
N LEU A 70 -16.88 -72.79 39.19
CA LEU A 70 -15.90 -73.66 39.87
C LEU A 70 -16.62 -74.99 40.24
N PRO A 71 -15.95 -76.09 40.67
CA PRO A 71 -14.53 -76.27 41.04
C PRO A 71 -13.83 -77.54 40.46
N ARG A 72 -12.52 -77.70 40.74
CA ARG A 72 -11.87 -78.95 41.27
C ARG A 72 -10.59 -79.48 40.55
N GLN A 73 -9.58 -79.72 41.40
CA GLN A 73 -8.42 -80.65 41.37
C GLN A 73 -7.45 -80.73 40.17
N ASN A 74 -6.22 -80.29 40.46
CA ASN A 74 -4.96 -81.06 40.49
C ASN A 74 -4.71 -82.12 39.39
N SER A 75 -3.70 -81.90 38.55
CA SER A 75 -2.84 -82.95 37.97
C SER A 75 -1.55 -82.33 37.43
N GLN A 76 -0.42 -82.91 37.83
CA GLN A 76 0.95 -82.54 37.50
C GLN A 76 1.21 -82.50 35.99
N LEU A 77 1.95 -81.47 35.55
CA LEU A 77 2.70 -81.48 34.30
C LEU A 77 4.15 -81.04 34.59
N PRO A 78 5.15 -81.65 33.95
CA PRO A 78 6.56 -81.45 34.26
C PRO A 78 7.01 -80.06 33.85
N ALA A 79 7.87 -79.46 34.68
CA ALA A 79 8.51 -78.17 34.44
C ALA A 79 9.11 -78.12 33.03
N GLN A 80 8.44 -77.40 32.13
CA GLN A 80 9.09 -76.91 30.92
C GLN A 80 10.06 -75.81 31.35
N VAL A 81 11.32 -76.01 31.01
CA VAL A 81 12.40 -75.02 31.08
C VAL A 81 11.90 -73.66 30.59
N GLN A 82 11.62 -72.78 31.56
CA GLN A 82 11.29 -71.39 31.35
C GLN A 82 12.55 -70.67 30.88
N ASN A 83 12.79 -70.70 29.57
CA ASN A 83 13.64 -69.73 28.88
C ASN A 83 12.86 -68.42 28.74
N GLY A 84 12.47 -67.84 29.86
CA GLY A 84 12.05 -66.44 29.93
C GLY A 84 13.31 -65.59 30.15
N PRO A 85 13.36 -64.35 29.63
CA PRO A 85 14.49 -63.49 29.88
C PRO A 85 14.76 -63.40 31.39
N SER A 86 16.03 -63.51 31.76
CA SER A 86 16.52 -63.36 33.12
C SER A 86 15.95 -62.08 33.73
N GLN A 87 15.74 -62.06 35.05
CA GLN A 87 15.35 -60.84 35.76
C GLN A 87 16.28 -59.65 35.43
N GLU A 88 17.56 -59.94 35.20
CA GLU A 88 18.57 -58.98 34.75
C GLU A 88 18.31 -58.45 33.33
N GLU A 89 17.86 -59.30 32.40
CA GLU A 89 17.50 -58.89 31.03
C GLU A 89 16.25 -58.00 30.99
N LEU A 90 15.26 -58.24 31.86
CA LEU A 90 14.11 -57.34 32.01
C LEU A 90 14.52 -55.96 32.55
N GLU A 91 15.46 -55.91 33.49
CA GLU A 91 15.97 -54.65 34.03
C GLU A 91 16.76 -53.86 32.97
N ILE A 92 17.58 -54.55 32.17
CA ILE A 92 18.29 -53.94 31.03
C ILE A 92 17.30 -53.41 30.00
N GLN A 93 16.26 -54.19 29.65
CA GLN A 93 15.23 -53.77 28.70
C GLN A 93 14.44 -52.55 29.21
N ARG A 94 14.10 -52.52 30.51
CA ARG A 94 13.43 -51.38 31.14
C ARG A 94 14.32 -50.13 31.10
N ARG A 95 15.62 -50.28 31.36
CA ARG A 95 16.59 -49.17 31.31
C ARG A 95 16.74 -48.61 29.90
N GLN A 96 16.86 -49.47 28.89
CA GLN A 96 16.92 -49.07 27.48
C GLN A 96 15.66 -48.33 27.04
N LEU A 97 14.47 -48.80 27.44
CA LEU A 97 13.22 -48.11 27.10
C LEU A 97 13.15 -46.72 27.73
N GLN A 98 13.56 -46.60 29.00
CA GLN A 98 13.59 -45.32 29.71
C GLN A 98 14.59 -44.35 29.09
N GLU A 99 15.75 -44.84 28.63
CA GLU A 99 16.76 -44.04 27.94
C GLU A 99 16.29 -43.60 26.55
N GLN A 100 15.61 -44.48 25.81
CA GLN A 100 14.99 -44.16 24.52
C GLN A 100 13.86 -43.13 24.67
N GLN A 101 13.05 -43.22 25.73
CA GLN A 101 12.04 -42.20 26.05
C GLN A 101 12.69 -40.85 26.37
N ARG A 102 13.72 -40.82 27.20
CA ARG A 102 14.48 -39.61 27.53
C ARG A 102 15.09 -38.97 26.27
N GLN A 103 15.63 -39.78 25.37
CA GLN A 103 16.20 -39.29 24.12
C GLN A 103 15.14 -38.65 23.22
N LYS A 104 13.96 -39.27 23.13
CA LYS A 104 12.82 -38.76 22.37
C LYS A 104 12.26 -37.46 22.96
N GLU A 105 12.24 -37.33 24.28
CA GLU A 105 11.85 -36.08 24.94
C GLU A 105 12.84 -34.95 24.66
N LEU A 106 14.14 -35.21 24.77
CA LEU A 106 15.19 -34.24 24.43
C LEU A 106 15.14 -33.81 22.97
N GLU A 107 14.90 -34.74 22.05
CA GLU A 107 14.76 -34.43 20.62
C GLU A 107 13.53 -33.55 20.36
N ARG A 108 12.40 -33.86 21.03
CA ARG A 108 11.19 -33.06 20.95
C ARG A 108 11.40 -31.65 21.50
N GLU A 109 12.07 -31.52 22.65
CA GLU A 109 12.38 -30.22 23.25
C GLU A 109 13.31 -29.39 22.33
N ARG A 110 14.32 -30.03 21.72
CA ARG A 110 15.19 -29.38 20.73
C ARG A 110 14.40 -28.86 19.52
N LEU A 111 13.51 -29.67 18.97
CA LEU A 111 12.70 -29.27 17.82
C LEU A 111 11.71 -28.15 18.17
N GLU A 112 11.08 -28.21 19.35
CA GLU A 112 10.21 -27.15 19.85
C GLU A 112 10.99 -25.85 20.04
N ARG A 113 12.21 -25.91 20.59
CA ARG A 113 13.09 -24.74 20.74
C ARG A 113 13.50 -24.14 19.41
N GLU A 114 13.89 -24.96 18.44
CA GLU A 114 14.25 -24.52 17.08
C GLU A 114 13.06 -23.87 16.36
N ARG A 115 11.85 -24.43 16.52
CA ARG A 115 10.62 -23.85 15.97
C ARG A 115 10.33 -22.48 16.57
N MET A 116 10.45 -22.33 17.89
CA MET A 116 10.25 -21.06 18.57
C MET A 116 11.29 -20.01 18.17
N GLU A 117 12.54 -20.41 18.00
CA GLU A 117 13.61 -19.52 17.53
C GLU A 117 13.36 -19.05 16.09
N ARG A 118 12.95 -19.96 15.22
CA ARG A 118 12.58 -19.63 13.84
C ARG A 118 11.40 -18.67 13.77
N GLU A 119 10.35 -18.90 14.56
CA GLU A 119 9.19 -17.99 14.62
C GLU A 119 9.60 -16.61 15.14
N ARG A 120 10.47 -16.54 16.15
CA ARG A 120 10.99 -15.27 16.68
C ARG A 120 11.78 -14.51 15.62
N LEU A 121 12.68 -15.17 14.90
CA LEU A 121 13.45 -14.55 13.82
C LEU A 121 12.55 -14.07 12.67
N GLU A 122 11.52 -14.84 12.31
CA GLU A 122 10.56 -14.43 11.28
C GLU A 122 9.77 -13.19 11.69
N ARG A 123 9.29 -13.13 12.95
CA ARG A 123 8.64 -11.94 13.51
C ARG A 123 9.56 -10.73 13.50
N GLU A 124 10.82 -10.90 13.92
CA GLU A 124 11.80 -9.81 13.93
C GLU A 124 12.11 -9.30 12.51
N ARG A 125 12.21 -10.19 11.52
CA ARG A 125 12.38 -9.80 10.11
C ARG A 125 11.18 -9.02 9.59
N LEU A 126 9.96 -9.48 9.87
CA LEU A 126 8.73 -8.79 9.46
C LEU A 126 8.60 -7.42 10.12
N GLU A 127 8.93 -7.30 11.40
CA GLU A 127 8.92 -6.03 12.11
C GLU A 127 9.93 -5.04 11.51
N ARG A 128 11.14 -5.52 11.22
CA ARG A 128 12.18 -4.71 10.57
C ARG A 128 11.75 -4.24 9.17
N GLU A 129 11.15 -5.12 8.38
CA GLU A 129 10.63 -4.78 7.04
C GLU A 129 9.50 -3.75 7.13
N ARG A 130 8.59 -3.88 8.11
CA ARG A 130 7.54 -2.88 8.35
C ARG A 130 8.11 -1.52 8.72
N LEU A 131 9.08 -1.48 9.63
CA LEU A 131 9.75 -0.24 10.03
C LEU A 131 10.50 0.40 8.86
N GLU A 132 11.19 -0.38 8.04
CA GLU A 132 11.89 0.12 6.86
C GLU A 132 10.90 0.71 5.84
N ARG A 133 9.79 0.03 5.60
CA ARG A 133 8.73 0.54 4.73
C ARG A 133 8.12 1.84 5.25
N GLU A 134 7.84 1.92 6.55
CA GLU A 134 7.31 3.14 7.18
C GLU A 134 8.30 4.31 7.09
N ARG A 135 9.61 4.06 7.28
CA ARG A 135 10.64 5.09 7.12
C ARG A 135 10.73 5.59 5.68
N LEU A 136 10.69 4.69 4.70
CA LEU A 136 10.67 5.07 3.28
C LEU A 136 9.43 5.88 2.93
N GLU A 137 8.26 5.50 3.45
CA GLU A 137 7.02 6.24 3.23
C GLU A 137 7.07 7.64 3.85
N GLN A 138 7.59 7.78 5.06
CA GLN A 138 7.82 9.09 5.68
C GLN A 138 8.81 9.95 4.87
N GLU A 139 9.92 9.36 4.41
CA GLU A 139 10.90 10.08 3.61
C GLU A 139 10.30 10.58 2.28
N GLN A 140 9.44 9.77 1.64
CA GLN A 140 8.74 10.18 0.42
C GLN A 140 7.75 11.32 0.69
N LEU A 141 6.95 11.22 1.76
CA LEU A 141 6.03 12.28 2.15
C LEU A 141 6.76 13.60 2.47
N GLU A 142 7.91 13.52 3.14
CA GLU A 142 8.72 14.70 3.44
C GLU A 142 9.29 15.32 2.15
N ARG A 143 9.80 14.49 1.23
CA ARG A 143 10.28 14.96 -0.08
C ARG A 143 9.17 15.63 -0.88
N GLU A 144 7.98 15.03 -0.95
CA GLU A 144 6.84 15.61 -1.65
C GLU A 144 6.43 16.94 -1.02
N ARG A 145 6.42 17.03 0.32
CA ARG A 145 6.13 18.27 1.04
C ARG A 145 7.17 19.36 0.70
N GLN A 146 8.45 19.02 0.71
CA GLN A 146 9.52 19.95 0.35
C GLN A 146 9.43 20.40 -1.11
N GLU A 147 9.07 19.51 -2.03
CA GLU A 147 8.87 19.84 -3.44
C GLU A 147 7.68 20.78 -3.64
N ARG A 148 6.54 20.49 -2.99
CA ARG A 148 5.37 21.39 -2.98
C ARG A 148 5.73 22.77 -2.43
N GLU A 149 6.45 22.83 -1.31
CA GLU A 149 6.87 24.11 -0.71
C GLU A 149 7.82 24.89 -1.64
N ARG A 150 8.75 24.20 -2.33
CA ARG A 150 9.61 24.83 -3.36
C ARG A 150 8.78 25.35 -4.53
N GLN A 151 7.82 24.57 -5.00
CA GLN A 151 6.94 24.95 -6.10
C GLN A 151 6.09 26.18 -5.74
N GLU A 152 5.48 26.20 -4.56
CA GLU A 152 4.73 27.36 -4.06
C GLU A 152 5.60 28.61 -3.93
N ARG A 153 6.87 28.46 -3.50
CA ARG A 153 7.83 29.58 -3.46
C ARG A 153 8.16 30.11 -4.85
N LEU A 154 8.34 29.24 -5.84
CA LEU A 154 8.59 29.63 -7.23
C LEU A 154 7.37 30.35 -7.81
N GLU A 155 6.17 29.81 -7.63
CA GLU A 155 4.92 30.43 -8.10
C GLU A 155 4.66 31.78 -7.43
N ARG A 156 4.94 31.90 -6.13
CA ARG A 156 4.86 33.18 -5.42
C ARG A 156 5.86 34.19 -6.00
N GLN A 157 7.08 33.76 -6.29
CA GLN A 157 8.10 34.64 -6.89
C GLN A 157 7.67 35.09 -8.29
N GLU A 158 7.18 34.18 -9.13
CA GLU A 158 6.69 34.49 -10.48
C GLU A 158 5.51 35.49 -10.43
N ARG A 159 4.57 35.30 -9.49
CA ARG A 159 3.46 36.25 -9.29
C ARG A 159 3.96 37.65 -8.93
N LEU A 160 4.93 37.75 -8.01
CA LEU A 160 5.51 39.04 -7.63
C LEU A 160 6.27 39.69 -8.79
N ASP A 161 6.99 38.91 -9.59
CA ASP A 161 7.71 39.43 -10.75
C ASP A 161 6.75 39.89 -11.84
N ARG A 162 5.65 39.16 -12.07
CA ARG A 162 4.56 39.57 -12.97
C ARG A 162 3.90 40.87 -12.51
N GLU A 163 3.54 40.97 -11.22
CA GLU A 163 2.94 42.18 -10.65
C GLU A 163 3.89 43.39 -10.77
N ARG A 164 5.19 43.18 -10.56
CA ARG A 164 6.21 44.23 -10.78
C ARG A 164 6.28 44.66 -12.23
N GLN A 165 6.25 43.72 -13.18
CA GLN A 165 6.26 44.02 -14.62
C GLN A 165 5.00 44.79 -15.03
N GLU A 166 3.82 44.33 -14.63
CA GLU A 166 2.55 45.02 -14.88
C GLU A 166 2.53 46.43 -14.29
N ARG A 167 3.06 46.61 -13.07
CA ARG A 167 3.19 47.92 -12.45
C ARG A 167 4.12 48.85 -13.24
N GLN A 168 5.27 48.34 -13.68
CA GLN A 168 6.21 49.11 -14.51
C GLN A 168 5.62 49.48 -15.87
N GLU A 169 4.88 48.55 -16.49
CA GLU A 169 4.20 48.81 -17.76
C GLU A 169 3.09 49.86 -17.59
N ARG A 170 2.29 49.76 -16.53
CA ARG A 170 1.26 50.76 -16.19
C ARG A 170 1.88 52.14 -15.97
N GLU A 171 2.96 52.24 -15.20
CA GLU A 171 3.68 53.51 -15.00
C GLU A 171 4.26 54.07 -16.31
N ARG A 172 4.76 53.21 -17.21
CA ARG A 172 5.22 53.63 -18.54
C ARG A 172 4.08 54.16 -19.42
N LEU A 173 2.95 53.46 -19.45
CA LEU A 173 1.76 53.88 -20.19
C LEU A 173 1.21 55.20 -19.66
N GLU A 174 1.09 55.34 -18.32
CA GLU A 174 0.68 56.60 -17.70
C GLU A 174 1.64 57.76 -18.03
N ARG A 175 2.96 57.50 -18.09
CA ARG A 175 3.95 58.51 -18.48
C ARG A 175 3.77 58.95 -19.93
N LEU A 176 3.60 58.00 -20.85
CA LEU A 176 3.34 58.28 -22.26
C LEU A 176 2.05 59.06 -22.47
N GLU A 177 0.99 58.70 -21.72
CA GLU A 177 -0.28 59.41 -21.76
C GLU A 177 -0.14 60.85 -21.27
N ARG A 178 0.57 61.08 -20.15
CA ARG A 178 0.85 62.44 -19.65
C ARG A 178 1.64 63.27 -20.66
N GLU A 179 2.69 62.70 -21.25
CA GLU A 179 3.50 63.40 -22.27
C GLU A 179 2.66 63.75 -23.51
N ARG A 180 1.76 62.84 -23.94
CA ARG A 180 0.82 63.11 -25.02
C ARG A 180 -0.15 64.23 -24.66
N GLN A 181 -0.76 64.19 -23.47
CA GLN A 181 -1.67 65.24 -23.01
C GLN A 181 -0.97 66.60 -22.89
N GLU A 182 0.29 66.62 -22.44
CA GLU A 182 1.09 67.83 -22.36
C GLU A 182 1.39 68.41 -23.75
N ARG A 183 1.79 67.56 -24.71
CA ARG A 183 1.92 67.95 -26.12
C ARG A 183 0.63 68.52 -26.68
N GLU A 184 -0.50 67.84 -26.50
CA GLU A 184 -1.81 68.30 -26.99
C GLU A 184 -2.20 69.66 -26.37
N ARG A 185 -1.97 69.86 -25.07
CA ARG A 185 -2.17 71.17 -24.41
C ARG A 185 -1.26 72.24 -24.97
N GLN A 186 0.01 71.91 -25.23
CA GLN A 186 0.97 72.86 -25.75
C GLN A 186 0.65 73.26 -27.19
N GLU A 187 0.28 72.30 -28.03
CA GLU A 187 -0.24 72.55 -29.38
C GLU A 187 -1.53 73.40 -29.34
N GLN A 188 -2.41 73.17 -28.37
CA GLN A 188 -3.61 73.98 -28.20
C GLN A 188 -3.26 75.43 -27.83
N LEU A 189 -2.37 75.64 -26.85
CA LEU A 189 -1.90 76.97 -26.48
C LEU A 189 -1.20 77.68 -27.64
N GLU A 190 -0.43 76.96 -28.46
CA GLU A 190 0.21 77.50 -29.66
C GLU A 190 -0.83 77.91 -30.71
N ARG A 191 -1.86 77.08 -30.96
CA ARG A 191 -2.98 77.42 -31.83
C ARG A 191 -3.72 78.67 -31.35
N GLU A 192 -4.04 78.73 -30.06
CA GLU A 192 -4.70 79.90 -29.44
C GLU A 192 -3.83 81.16 -29.57
N GLN A 193 -2.51 81.06 -29.37
CA GLN A 193 -1.60 82.18 -29.59
C GLN A 193 -1.54 82.64 -31.05
N LEU A 194 -1.47 81.70 -31.99
CA LEU A 194 -1.50 82.00 -33.42
C LEU A 194 -2.82 82.67 -33.83
N GLU A 195 -3.95 82.19 -33.30
CA GLU A 195 -5.27 82.81 -33.52
C GLU A 195 -5.33 84.22 -32.93
N TRP A 196 -4.89 84.40 -31.67
CA TRP A 196 -4.80 85.71 -31.04
C TRP A 196 -3.92 86.68 -31.84
N GLU A 197 -2.78 86.22 -32.33
CA GLU A 197 -1.90 87.03 -33.17
C GLU A 197 -2.54 87.34 -34.53
N ARG A 198 -3.25 86.38 -35.14
CA ARG A 198 -4.00 86.58 -36.38
C ARG A 198 -5.08 87.65 -36.21
N GLU A 199 -5.88 87.57 -35.16
CA GLU A 199 -6.89 88.57 -34.82
C GLU A 199 -6.27 89.93 -34.55
N ARG A 200 -5.16 89.99 -33.80
CA ARG A 200 -4.40 91.23 -33.57
C ARG A 200 -3.87 91.82 -34.87
N ARG A 201 -3.36 91.01 -35.79
CA ARG A 201 -2.92 91.45 -37.13
C ARG A 201 -4.09 91.95 -37.99
N ILE A 202 -5.25 91.29 -37.94
CA ILE A 202 -6.47 91.73 -38.63
C ILE A 202 -6.99 93.06 -38.03
N SER A 203 -7.02 93.18 -36.69
CA SER A 203 -7.42 94.40 -35.99
C SER A 203 -6.48 95.58 -36.28
N SER A 204 -5.16 95.34 -36.36
CA SER A 204 -4.18 96.36 -36.74
C SER A 204 -4.19 96.69 -38.23
N ALA A 205 -4.53 95.74 -39.12
CA ALA A 205 -4.77 96.01 -40.54
C ALA A 205 -6.09 96.80 -40.76
N GLY A 206 -7.14 96.51 -39.99
CA GLY A 206 -8.38 97.29 -39.96
C GLY A 206 -8.14 98.75 -39.57
N LYS A 207 -7.30 99.01 -38.56
CA LYS A 207 -6.87 100.36 -38.18
C LYS A 207 -6.05 101.09 -39.28
N LYS A 208 -5.32 100.35 -40.12
CA LYS A 208 -4.60 100.92 -41.28
C LYS A 208 -5.54 101.21 -42.46
N PHE A 209 -6.62 100.44 -42.62
CA PHE A 209 -7.65 100.70 -43.64
C PHE A 209 -8.61 101.84 -43.23
N THR A 210 -8.81 102.09 -41.94
CA THR A 210 -9.57 103.24 -41.42
C THR A 210 -8.76 104.54 -41.32
N ASN A 211 -7.46 104.51 -41.62
CA ASN A 211 -6.59 105.71 -41.65
C ASN A 211 -6.43 106.31 -43.06
N SER A 212 -7.19 105.83 -44.06
CA SER A 212 -7.34 106.53 -45.33
C SER A 212 -8.80 106.92 -45.53
N SER A 213 -9.05 108.21 -45.33
CA SER A 213 -10.29 108.95 -45.62
C SER A 213 -11.36 108.89 -44.53
N VAL A 214 -11.38 109.91 -43.65
CA VAL A 214 -12.52 110.86 -43.53
C VAL A 214 -12.00 112.24 -43.02
N PHE A 215 -11.93 113.22 -43.94
CA PHE A 215 -12.21 114.68 -43.84
C PHE A 215 -11.30 115.71 -43.13
N LEU A 216 -10.96 116.77 -43.88
CA LEU A 216 -10.90 118.20 -43.46
C LEU A 216 -11.34 119.05 -44.69
N TYR A 217 -12.58 119.56 -44.78
CA TYR A 217 -13.12 120.88 -44.33
C TYR A 217 -12.50 122.15 -44.96
N LEU A 218 -13.39 122.96 -45.59
CA LEU A 218 -13.36 124.44 -45.87
C LEU A 218 -12.35 124.94 -46.91
N SER A 219 -12.71 125.43 -48.11
CA SER A 219 -13.55 126.57 -48.54
C SER A 219 -12.94 127.96 -48.29
N LEU A 220 -13.02 128.80 -49.35
CA LEU A 220 -12.75 130.24 -49.50
C LEU A 220 -11.37 130.70 -50.02
N ASP A 221 -11.41 131.03 -51.31
CA ASP A 221 -11.05 132.32 -51.92
C ASP A 221 -9.81 132.47 -52.81
N ASP A 222 -10.15 132.87 -54.04
CA ASP A 222 -9.54 133.84 -54.93
C ASP A 222 -8.54 133.44 -56.03
N VAL A 223 -9.09 133.51 -57.27
CA VAL A 223 -8.59 134.29 -58.43
C VAL A 223 -7.48 133.65 -59.27
N SER A 224 -7.81 133.13 -60.47
CA SER A 224 -7.90 133.96 -61.69
C SER A 224 -7.92 133.15 -63.00
N CYS A 225 -8.73 133.66 -63.95
CA CYS A 225 -8.67 133.54 -65.42
C CYS A 225 -8.80 132.15 -66.07
N ALA A 226 -9.93 131.75 -66.67
CA ALA A 226 -10.71 132.28 -67.82
C ALA A 226 -10.26 131.74 -69.20
N VAL A 227 -11.26 131.69 -70.12
CA VAL A 227 -11.24 131.51 -71.61
C VAL A 227 -11.88 130.16 -72.04
N THR A 228 -13.23 130.13 -72.20
CA THR A 228 -14.11 130.31 -73.42
C THR A 228 -14.19 129.07 -74.33
N CYS A 229 -15.31 128.67 -74.94
CA CYS A 229 -16.72 129.14 -75.02
C CYS A 229 -17.66 127.98 -74.70
#